data_AF-A0A2A5XNE9-F1
#
_entry.id   AF-A0A2A5XNE9-F1
#
_cell.length_a   1.000
_cell.length_b   1.000
_cell.length_c   1.000
_cell.angle_alpha   90.00
_cell.angle_beta   90.00
_cell.angle_gamma   90.00
#
_symmetry.space_group_name_H-M   'P 1'
#
loop_
_entity.id
_entity.type
_entity.pdbx_description
1 polymer ?
#
loop_
_entity_poly.entity_id
_entity_poly.type
_entity_poly.pdbx_seq_one_letter_code
_entity_poly.pdbx_strand_id
1 'polypeptide(L)'
;MSRLLKYRCESEVFFKDYLPDEFFINLSDEQRISFRKLRENHILFLEKSKELAILKKEIIEKRKKLKKLTANIGNKNLKNSIKGKLSMNTQPLKSLSKLFEFSVSVGLRYHNSKNKKNPKFYLRVKSHDNNFKNIYVGRPNDIKKSLFKIRNFSFENYNNDDLKLEIRLLYTVYIRYFVWKNNWKIFFNQKHQLNDVEQWCLSMSNEFLRW
;
A
#
# COMPACT_ATOMS: atom_id res chain seq x y z
N MET A 1 0.11 -28.44 -58.57
CA MET A 1 0.97 -27.37 -58.00
C MET A 1 0.25 -26.07 -57.66
N SER A 2 -0.73 -25.57 -58.44
CA SER A 2 -1.29 -24.21 -58.28
C SER A 2 -2.08 -23.94 -56.99
N ARG A 3 -2.70 -24.94 -56.36
CA ARG A 3 -3.40 -24.77 -55.07
C ARG A 3 -2.48 -24.71 -53.85
N LEU A 4 -1.29 -25.32 -53.93
CA LEU A 4 -0.31 -25.33 -52.82
C LEU A 4 0.42 -23.99 -52.67
N LEU A 5 0.67 -23.28 -53.78
CA LEU A 5 1.28 -21.94 -53.78
C LEU A 5 0.31 -20.85 -53.30
N LYS A 6 -1.00 -21.03 -53.52
CA LYS A 6 -2.02 -20.05 -53.12
C LYS A 6 -2.15 -19.87 -51.59
N TYR A 7 -1.82 -20.89 -50.80
CA TYR A 7 -1.95 -20.84 -49.34
C TYR A 7 -0.75 -20.23 -48.60
N ARG A 8 0.41 -20.06 -49.24
CA ARG A 8 1.59 -19.43 -48.59
C ARG A 8 1.71 -17.92 -48.83
N CYS A 9 1.15 -17.39 -49.92
CA CYS A 9 1.35 -15.98 -50.30
C CYS A 9 0.46 -14.95 -49.58
N GLU A 10 -0.64 -15.34 -48.92
CA GLU A 10 -1.56 -14.34 -48.34
C GLU A 10 -1.06 -13.73 -47.02
N SER A 11 -0.07 -14.35 -46.35
CA SER A 11 0.45 -13.87 -45.07
C SER A 11 1.98 -13.82 -44.95
N GLU A 12 2.74 -14.43 -45.87
CA GLU A 12 4.21 -14.40 -45.86
C GLU A 12 4.75 -13.33 -46.82
N VAL A 13 5.34 -12.27 -46.27
CA VAL A 13 6.07 -11.28 -47.05
C VAL A 13 7.41 -11.90 -47.49
N PHE A 14 7.39 -12.67 -48.57
CA PHE A 14 8.55 -13.39 -49.12
C PHE A 14 9.79 -12.51 -49.35
N PHE A 15 9.61 -11.21 -49.56
CA PHE A 15 10.66 -10.30 -49.99
C PHE A 15 11.71 -9.93 -48.92
N LYS A 16 11.52 -10.30 -47.64
CA LYS A 16 12.43 -9.88 -46.55
C LYS A 16 13.27 -11.00 -45.94
N ASP A 17 12.82 -12.26 -46.05
CA ASP A 17 13.47 -13.41 -45.41
C ASP A 17 14.12 -14.40 -46.40
N TYR A 18 13.81 -14.30 -47.69
CA TYR A 18 14.33 -15.20 -48.72
C TYR A 18 14.64 -14.44 -50.01
N LEU A 19 15.85 -14.63 -50.52
CA LEU A 19 16.26 -14.21 -51.86
C LEU A 19 16.52 -15.49 -52.67
N PRO A 20 15.95 -15.64 -53.88
CA PRO A 20 16.21 -16.82 -54.69
C PRO A 20 17.70 -17.00 -54.96
N ASP A 21 18.16 -18.24 -55.02
CA ASP A 21 19.59 -18.57 -55.11
C ASP A 21 20.24 -17.94 -56.35
N GLU A 22 19.52 -17.89 -57.47
CA GLU A 22 19.94 -17.24 -58.73
C GLU A 22 20.26 -15.75 -58.55
N PHE A 23 19.54 -15.05 -57.66
CA PHE A 23 19.78 -13.64 -57.36
C PHE A 23 20.87 -13.48 -56.30
N PHE A 24 20.93 -14.37 -55.32
CA PHE A 24 21.92 -14.32 -54.24
C PHE A 24 23.35 -14.62 -54.74
N ILE A 25 23.50 -15.57 -55.67
CA ILE A 25 24.79 -15.93 -56.28
C ILE A 25 25.39 -14.73 -57.01
N ASN A 26 24.56 -13.87 -57.60
CA ASN A 26 24.98 -12.69 -58.34
C ASN A 26 25.28 -11.46 -57.45
N LEU A 27 25.09 -11.54 -56.13
CA LEU A 27 25.47 -10.45 -55.21
C LEU A 27 26.98 -10.45 -54.91
N SER A 28 27.53 -9.25 -54.76
CA SER A 28 28.88 -9.04 -54.19
C SER A 28 28.93 -9.40 -52.71
N ASP A 29 30.12 -9.62 -52.16
CA ASP A 29 30.28 -9.99 -50.75
C ASP A 29 29.74 -8.92 -49.78
N GLU A 30 29.90 -7.63 -50.09
CA GLU A 30 29.34 -6.53 -49.30
C GLU A 30 27.80 -6.55 -49.29
N GLN A 31 27.19 -6.85 -50.44
CA GLN A 31 25.74 -7.00 -50.57
C GLN A 31 25.23 -8.22 -49.82
N ARG A 32 25.97 -9.34 -49.84
CA ARG A 32 25.62 -10.55 -49.08
C ARG A 32 25.67 -10.31 -47.57
N ILE A 33 26.67 -9.59 -47.07
CA ILE A 33 26.77 -9.21 -45.65
C ILE A 33 25.59 -8.30 -45.26
N SER A 34 25.27 -7.32 -46.10
CA SER A 34 24.15 -6.40 -45.89
C SER A 34 22.81 -7.13 -45.87
N PHE A 35 22.62 -8.10 -46.78
CA PHE A 35 21.43 -8.94 -46.83
C PHE A 35 21.27 -9.81 -45.57
N ARG A 36 22.35 -10.41 -45.05
CA ARG A 36 22.30 -11.18 -43.79
C ARG A 36 21.86 -10.31 -42.61
N LYS A 37 22.46 -9.13 -42.46
CA LYS A 37 22.09 -8.17 -41.40
C LYS A 37 20.63 -7.71 -41.52
N LEU A 38 20.16 -7.50 -42.76
CA LEU A 38 18.77 -7.12 -43.01
C LEU A 38 17.81 -8.21 -42.50
N ARG A 39 18.09 -9.48 -42.83
CA ARG A 39 17.27 -10.63 -42.40
C ARG A 39 17.27 -10.81 -40.89
N GLU A 40 18.43 -10.75 -40.24
CA GLU A 40 18.55 -10.84 -38.77
C GLU A 40 17.75 -9.74 -38.07
N ASN A 41 17.88 -8.50 -38.52
CA ASN A 41 17.10 -7.38 -37.98
C ASN A 41 15.60 -7.53 -38.23
N HIS A 42 15.20 -8.14 -39.36
CA HIS A 42 13.79 -8.39 -39.65
C HIS A 42 13.18 -9.40 -38.68
N ILE A 43 13.88 -10.49 -38.40
CA ILE A 43 13.45 -11.50 -37.41
C ILE A 43 13.26 -10.84 -36.04
N LEU A 44 14.25 -10.08 -35.59
CA LEU A 44 14.17 -9.37 -34.30
C LEU A 44 12.99 -8.38 -34.28
N PHE A 45 12.77 -7.65 -35.36
CA PHE A 45 11.61 -6.75 -35.49
C PHE A 45 10.29 -7.50 -35.38
N LEU A 46 10.15 -8.67 -36.01
CA LEU A 46 8.93 -9.48 -35.93
C LEU A 46 8.70 -10.01 -34.52
N GLU A 47 9.74 -10.49 -33.85
CA GLU A 47 9.67 -10.93 -32.44
C GLU A 47 9.22 -9.80 -31.53
N LYS A 48 9.87 -8.63 -31.60
CA LYS A 48 9.49 -7.46 -30.80
C LYS A 48 8.11 -6.92 -31.13
N SER A 49 7.70 -6.99 -32.39
CA SER A 49 6.34 -6.64 -32.80
C SER A 49 5.28 -7.56 -32.19
N LYS A 50 5.57 -8.87 -32.09
CA LYS A 50 4.69 -9.85 -31.44
C LYS A 50 4.58 -9.59 -29.93
N GLU A 51 5.72 -9.39 -29.25
CA GLU A 51 5.75 -9.02 -27.81
C GLU A 51 4.90 -7.75 -27.56
N LEU A 52 5.11 -6.72 -28.37
CA LEU A 52 4.38 -5.46 -28.28
C LEU A 52 2.87 -5.63 -28.51
N ALA A 53 2.46 -6.51 -29.43
CA ALA A 53 1.05 -6.81 -29.66
C ALA A 53 0.39 -7.51 -28.45
N ILE A 54 1.11 -8.41 -27.77
CA ILE A 54 0.66 -9.07 -26.54
C ILE A 54 0.47 -8.03 -25.42
N LEU A 55 1.49 -7.20 -25.17
CA LEU A 55 1.42 -6.14 -24.15
C LEU A 55 0.28 -5.15 -24.40
N LYS A 56 0.04 -4.78 -25.67
CA LYS A 56 -1.11 -3.92 -26.04
C LYS A 56 -2.45 -4.57 -25.68
N LYS A 57 -2.61 -5.88 -25.91
CA LYS A 57 -3.83 -6.63 -25.52
C LYS A 57 -4.01 -6.63 -24.01
N GLU A 58 -2.95 -6.91 -23.25
CA GLU A 58 -2.99 -6.89 -21.78
C GLU A 58 -3.37 -5.52 -21.22
N ILE A 59 -2.81 -4.44 -21.78
CA ILE A 59 -3.17 -3.06 -21.39
C ILE A 59 -4.66 -2.81 -21.62
N ILE A 60 -5.22 -3.24 -22.75
CA ILE A 60 -6.65 -3.09 -23.04
C ILE A 60 -7.50 -3.84 -22.02
N GLU A 61 -7.14 -5.08 -21.68
CA GLU A 61 -7.85 -5.87 -20.66
C GLU A 61 -7.76 -5.25 -19.27
N LYS A 62 -6.58 -4.81 -18.85
CA LYS A 62 -6.37 -4.14 -17.56
C LYS A 62 -7.16 -2.84 -17.50
N ARG A 63 -7.21 -2.05 -18.58
CA ARG A 63 -8.07 -0.85 -18.68
C ARG A 63 -9.56 -1.17 -18.56
N LYS A 64 -10.03 -2.26 -19.18
CA LYS A 64 -11.43 -2.71 -19.02
C LYS A 64 -11.73 -3.11 -17.57
N LYS A 65 -10.82 -3.86 -16.92
CA LYS A 65 -10.94 -4.23 -15.49
C LYS A 65 -10.98 -3.00 -14.61
N LEU A 66 -10.08 -2.03 -14.85
CA LEU A 66 -10.05 -0.75 -14.14
C LEU A 66 -11.40 -0.02 -14.27
N LYS A 67 -11.93 0.13 -15.49
CA LYS A 67 -13.22 0.80 -15.74
C LYS A 67 -14.37 0.14 -14.98
N LYS A 68 -14.42 -1.20 -14.95
CA LYS A 68 -15.44 -1.96 -14.19
C LYS A 68 -15.32 -1.70 -12.69
N LEU A 69 -14.11 -1.78 -12.13
CA LEU A 69 -13.86 -1.51 -10.72
C LEU A 69 -14.21 -0.08 -10.33
N THR A 70 -13.81 0.90 -11.14
CA THR A 70 -14.14 2.31 -10.87
C THR A 70 -15.65 2.56 -10.92
N ALA A 71 -16.38 1.91 -11.82
CA ALA A 71 -17.83 2.01 -11.89
C ALA A 71 -18.50 1.36 -10.66
N ASN A 72 -18.00 0.20 -10.21
CA ASN A 72 -18.53 -0.49 -9.02
C ASN A 72 -18.29 0.31 -7.73
N ILE A 73 -17.07 0.86 -7.56
CA ILE A 73 -16.77 1.80 -6.48
C ILE A 73 -17.68 3.02 -6.58
N GLY A 74 -17.85 3.55 -7.79
CA GLY A 74 -18.75 4.64 -8.15
C GLY A 74 -18.47 5.93 -7.41
N ASN A 75 -19.53 6.72 -7.19
CA ASN A 75 -19.49 8.01 -6.51
C ASN A 75 -20.50 8.04 -5.36
N LYS A 76 -20.27 8.88 -4.35
CA LYS A 76 -21.15 9.07 -3.18
C LYS A 76 -22.60 9.42 -3.58
N ASN A 77 -22.80 10.06 -4.73
CA ASN A 77 -24.12 10.45 -5.23
C ASN A 77 -24.92 9.29 -5.85
N LEU A 78 -24.26 8.19 -6.22
CA LEU A 78 -24.88 7.00 -6.78
C LEU A 78 -25.20 6.02 -5.64
N LYS A 79 -26.44 6.04 -5.12
CA LYS A 79 -26.87 5.25 -3.96
C LYS A 79 -26.50 3.76 -4.03
N ASN A 80 -26.56 3.17 -5.23
CA ASN A 80 -26.28 1.74 -5.42
C ASN A 80 -24.78 1.39 -5.53
N SER A 81 -23.91 2.38 -5.73
CA SER A 81 -22.45 2.17 -5.73
C SER A 81 -21.93 1.94 -4.32
N ILE A 82 -20.74 1.34 -4.19
CA ILE A 82 -20.11 1.10 -2.89
C ILE A 82 -19.94 2.41 -2.10
N LYS A 83 -19.47 3.49 -2.75
CA LYS A 83 -19.34 4.80 -2.10
C LYS A 83 -20.68 5.40 -1.70
N GLY A 84 -21.72 5.22 -2.51
CA GLY A 84 -23.08 5.68 -2.18
C GLY A 84 -23.65 4.96 -0.96
N LYS A 85 -23.59 3.62 -0.96
CA LYS A 85 -24.02 2.78 0.19
C LYS A 85 -23.26 3.16 1.46
N LEU A 86 -21.94 3.32 1.38
CA LEU A 86 -21.13 3.75 2.51
C LEU A 86 -21.54 5.14 3.00
N SER A 87 -21.75 6.09 2.09
CA SER A 87 -22.18 7.45 2.45
C SER A 87 -23.56 7.46 3.12
N MET A 88 -24.50 6.64 2.63
CA MET A 88 -25.84 6.54 3.23
C MET A 88 -25.78 5.94 4.63
N ASN A 89 -24.99 4.88 4.83
CA ASN A 89 -24.89 4.21 6.12
C ASN A 89 -24.04 5.01 7.14
N THR A 90 -23.11 5.83 6.67
CA THR A 90 -22.31 6.70 7.55
C THR A 90 -23.06 7.94 8.01
N GLN A 91 -24.04 8.44 7.24
CA GLN A 91 -24.79 9.65 7.60
C GLN A 91 -25.50 9.54 8.97
N PRO A 92 -26.30 8.50 9.25
CA PRO A 92 -26.93 8.32 10.57
C PRO A 92 -25.92 8.22 11.71
N LEU A 93 -24.74 7.65 11.44
CA LEU A 93 -23.70 7.43 12.44
C LEU A 93 -22.72 8.59 12.55
N LYS A 94 -22.83 9.62 11.71
CA LYS A 94 -21.82 10.68 11.58
C LYS A 94 -21.58 11.45 12.87
N SER A 95 -22.67 11.78 13.59
CA SER A 95 -22.58 12.47 14.88
C SER A 95 -21.90 11.59 15.94
N LEU A 96 -22.28 10.31 16.00
CA LEU A 96 -21.69 9.33 16.93
C LEU A 96 -20.22 9.05 16.60
N SER A 97 -19.88 8.85 15.32
CA SER A 97 -18.51 8.57 14.89
C SER A 97 -17.57 9.73 15.18
N LYS A 98 -18.08 10.97 15.07
CA LYS A 98 -17.32 12.20 15.35
C LYS A 98 -16.82 12.26 16.80
N LEU A 99 -17.57 11.66 17.74
CA LEU A 99 -17.15 11.57 19.15
C LEU A 99 -15.90 10.72 19.34
N PHE A 100 -15.68 9.74 18.45
CA PHE A 100 -14.53 8.81 18.49
C PHE A 100 -13.47 9.15 17.45
N GLU A 101 -13.62 10.27 16.75
CA GLU A 101 -12.66 10.74 15.76
C GLU A 101 -11.52 11.50 16.46
N PHE A 102 -10.32 10.95 16.35
CA PHE A 102 -9.10 11.57 16.85
C PHE A 102 -7.89 11.08 16.07
N SER A 103 -6.78 11.79 16.23
CA SER A 103 -5.48 11.39 15.68
C SER A 103 -4.49 11.14 16.80
N VAL A 104 -3.61 10.18 16.56
CA VAL A 104 -2.52 9.80 17.45
C VAL A 104 -1.21 9.88 16.68
N SER A 105 -0.29 10.71 17.16
CA SER A 105 1.07 10.83 16.63
C SER A 105 2.07 10.43 17.69
N VAL A 106 2.99 9.51 17.37
CA VAL A 106 4.06 9.09 18.28
C VAL A 106 5.37 9.74 17.82
N GLY A 107 5.93 10.58 18.69
CA GLY A 107 7.20 11.26 18.47
C GLY A 107 8.28 10.78 19.41
N LEU A 108 9.53 11.00 19.02
CA LEU A 108 10.70 10.82 19.87
C LEU A 108 11.23 12.18 20.31
N ARG A 109 11.61 12.29 21.58
CA ARG A 109 12.41 13.40 22.09
C ARG A 109 13.74 12.87 22.59
N TYR A 110 14.79 13.63 22.33
CA TYR A 110 16.15 13.34 22.78
C TYR A 110 16.57 14.43 23.75
N HIS A 111 17.27 14.05 24.83
CA HIS A 111 17.81 15.03 25.78
C HIS A 111 18.93 15.87 25.16
N ASN A 112 19.76 15.25 24.30
CA ASN A 112 20.77 15.94 23.52
C ASN A 112 20.56 15.60 22.04
N SER A 113 20.19 16.60 21.24
CA SER A 113 19.88 16.45 19.82
C SER A 113 21.07 15.96 18.99
N LYS A 114 22.30 16.24 19.42
CA LYS A 114 23.54 15.87 18.70
C LYS A 114 23.82 14.37 18.76
N ASN A 115 23.64 13.75 19.93
CA ASN A 115 24.03 12.35 20.14
C ASN A 115 22.88 11.35 19.99
N LYS A 116 21.62 11.82 19.90
CA LYS A 116 20.39 10.98 19.83
C LYS A 116 20.36 9.80 20.82
N LYS A 117 21.09 9.90 21.94
CA LYS A 117 21.15 8.89 22.99
C LYS A 117 19.92 9.02 23.89
N ASN A 118 19.43 7.87 24.39
CA ASN A 118 18.32 7.77 25.33
C ASN A 118 17.01 8.45 24.85
N PRO A 119 16.42 7.98 23.73
CA PRO A 119 15.14 8.49 23.26
C PRO A 119 14.04 8.32 24.30
N LYS A 120 13.13 9.29 24.33
CA LYS A 120 11.90 9.29 25.11
C LYS A 120 10.71 9.36 24.15
N PHE A 121 9.76 8.46 24.32
CA PHE A 121 8.54 8.44 23.51
C PHE A 121 7.50 9.39 24.09
N TYR A 122 6.89 10.18 23.20
CA TYR A 122 5.77 11.05 23.49
C TYR A 122 4.66 10.80 22.50
N LEU A 123 3.43 10.76 23.01
CA LEU A 123 2.22 10.69 22.22
C LEU A 123 1.61 12.07 22.12
N ARG A 124 1.17 12.50 20.94
CA ARG A 124 0.24 13.60 20.78
C ARG A 124 -1.11 13.04 20.35
N VAL A 125 -2.13 13.28 21.16
CA VAL A 125 -3.52 12.94 20.88
C VAL A 125 -4.25 14.23 20.55
N LYS A 126 -4.96 14.27 19.42
CA LYS A 126 -5.75 15.43 19.01
C LYS A 126 -7.17 14.97 18.68
N SER A 127 -8.16 15.49 19.40
CA SER A 127 -9.57 15.17 19.14
C SER A 127 -10.08 15.87 17.89
N HIS A 128 -11.26 15.47 17.41
CA HIS A 128 -11.97 16.14 16.32
C HIS A 128 -12.09 17.66 16.55
N ASP A 129 -12.36 18.08 17.78
CA ASP A 129 -12.54 19.51 18.14
C ASP A 129 -11.23 20.27 18.31
N ASN A 130 -10.13 19.77 17.73
CA ASN A 130 -8.79 20.35 17.72
C ASN A 130 -8.09 20.50 19.09
N ASN A 131 -8.71 20.06 20.19
CA ASN A 131 -8.04 19.95 21.48
C ASN A 131 -6.94 18.89 21.41
N PHE A 132 -5.79 19.16 22.04
CA PHE A 132 -4.66 18.23 22.02
C PHE A 132 -4.05 18.01 23.39
N LYS A 133 -3.47 16.82 23.56
CA LYS A 133 -2.71 16.42 24.75
C LYS A 133 -1.42 15.76 24.34
N ASN A 134 -0.33 16.14 25.00
CA ASN A 134 0.92 15.42 24.90
C ASN A 134 1.06 14.50 26.12
N ILE A 135 1.32 13.22 25.88
CA ILE A 135 1.49 12.19 26.91
C ILE A 135 2.93 11.69 26.83
N TYR A 136 3.64 11.70 27.95
CA TYR A 136 4.92 11.00 28.04
C TYR A 136 4.65 9.50 28.21
N VAL A 137 5.20 8.70 27.31
CA VAL A 137 4.98 7.25 27.31
C VAL A 137 6.07 6.54 28.09
N GLY A 138 7.34 6.85 27.82
CA GLY A 138 8.46 6.18 28.48
C GLY A 138 9.72 6.09 27.63
N ARG A 139 10.70 5.32 28.10
CA ARG A 139 11.89 4.95 27.33
C ARG A 139 11.64 3.62 26.59
N PRO A 140 12.40 3.32 25.51
CA PRO A 140 12.23 2.09 24.75
C PRO A 140 12.19 0.82 25.62
N ASN A 141 13.10 0.68 26.58
CA ASN A 141 13.18 -0.51 27.42
C ASN A 141 11.97 -0.67 28.35
N ASP A 142 11.45 0.44 28.89
CA ASP A 142 10.25 0.41 29.73
C ASP A 142 9.03 -0.02 28.91
N ILE A 143 8.92 0.51 27.69
CA ILE A 143 7.84 0.17 26.75
C ILE A 143 7.92 -1.30 26.35
N LYS A 144 9.10 -1.83 26.03
CA LYS A 144 9.29 -3.25 25.71
C LYS A 144 8.88 -4.15 26.88
N LYS A 145 9.22 -3.79 28.11
CA LYS A 145 8.79 -4.53 29.31
C LYS A 145 7.27 -4.52 29.48
N SER A 146 6.63 -3.36 29.32
CA SER A 146 5.15 -3.27 29.38
C SER A 146 4.48 -4.08 28.27
N LEU A 147 4.97 -3.99 27.03
CA LEU A 147 4.43 -4.78 25.91
C LEU A 147 4.60 -6.29 26.11
N PHE A 148 5.74 -6.72 26.65
CA PHE A 148 5.97 -8.12 27.00
C PHE A 148 4.93 -8.61 28.01
N LYS A 149 4.64 -7.84 29.07
CA LYS A 149 3.61 -8.21 30.05
C LYS A 149 2.21 -8.31 29.43
N ILE A 150 1.87 -7.39 28.52
CA ILE A 150 0.53 -7.33 27.91
C ILE A 150 0.32 -8.47 26.91
N ARG A 151 1.33 -8.77 26.08
CA ARG A 151 1.19 -9.69 24.93
C ARG A 151 1.89 -11.04 25.10
N ASN A 152 2.67 -11.21 26.18
CA ASN A 152 3.48 -12.40 26.43
C ASN A 152 4.40 -12.78 25.25
N PHE A 153 5.01 -11.78 24.61
CA PHE A 153 5.90 -11.93 23.45
C PHE A 153 7.10 -10.98 23.57
N SER A 154 8.28 -11.39 23.11
CA SER A 154 9.50 -10.56 23.20
C SER A 154 9.55 -9.45 22.15
N PHE A 155 9.85 -8.23 22.59
CA PHE A 155 10.02 -7.04 21.73
C PHE A 155 11.48 -6.59 21.63
N GLU A 156 12.44 -7.45 21.96
CA GLU A 156 13.86 -7.07 21.99
C GLU A 156 14.37 -6.59 20.64
N ASN A 157 13.97 -7.25 19.55
CA ASN A 157 14.39 -6.91 18.18
C ASN A 157 13.70 -5.67 17.60
N TYR A 158 12.71 -5.09 18.30
CA TYR A 158 11.97 -3.93 17.80
C TYR A 158 12.84 -2.67 17.87
N ASN A 159 12.94 -1.98 16.74
CA ASN A 159 13.56 -0.66 16.68
C ASN A 159 12.57 0.43 17.13
N ASN A 160 12.99 1.70 17.13
CA ASN A 160 12.14 2.78 17.60
C ASN A 160 10.89 3.00 16.73
N ASP A 161 10.95 2.75 15.43
CA ASP A 161 9.81 2.92 14.53
C ASP A 161 8.80 1.78 14.69
N ASP A 162 9.26 0.55 14.91
CA ASP A 162 8.39 -0.57 15.26
C ASP A 162 7.66 -0.29 16.58
N LEU A 163 8.40 0.22 17.58
CA LEU A 163 7.80 0.63 18.86
C LEU A 163 6.78 1.76 18.70
N LYS A 164 6.97 2.71 17.76
CA LYS A 164 5.94 3.74 17.49
C LYS A 164 4.64 3.10 17.03
N LEU A 165 4.69 2.05 16.20
CA LEU A 165 3.50 1.37 15.72
C LEU A 165 2.75 0.69 16.87
N GLU A 166 3.47 -0.01 17.74
CA GLU A 166 2.88 -0.66 18.92
C GLU A 166 2.28 0.33 19.90
N ILE A 167 2.99 1.42 20.23
CA ILE A 167 2.49 2.48 21.10
C ILE A 167 1.23 3.11 20.49
N ARG A 168 1.24 3.40 19.19
CA ARG A 168 0.09 3.99 18.50
C ARG A 168 -1.12 3.07 18.60
N LEU A 169 -0.94 1.77 18.33
CA LEU A 169 -2.02 0.79 18.44
C LEU A 169 -2.57 0.73 19.87
N LEU A 170 -1.68 0.51 20.85
CA LEU A 170 -2.02 0.38 22.27
C LEU A 170 -2.80 1.60 22.80
N TYR A 171 -2.31 2.80 22.51
CA TYR A 171 -3.00 4.01 22.97
C TYR A 171 -4.26 4.29 22.18
N THR A 172 -4.35 3.94 20.90
CA THR A 172 -5.58 4.16 20.11
C THR A 172 -6.74 3.39 20.73
N VAL A 173 -6.53 2.11 21.02
CA VAL A 173 -7.58 1.24 21.59
C VAL A 173 -7.95 1.68 23.01
N TYR A 174 -6.95 2.05 23.84
CA TYR A 174 -7.16 2.61 25.17
C TYR A 174 -7.96 3.92 25.14
N ILE A 175 -7.58 4.87 24.28
CA ILE A 175 -8.22 6.19 24.19
C ILE A 175 -9.68 6.04 23.75
N ARG A 176 -9.95 5.16 22.76
CA ARG A 176 -11.33 4.87 22.33
C ARG A 176 -12.18 4.38 23.49
N TYR A 177 -11.69 3.36 24.20
CA TYR A 177 -12.39 2.83 25.36
C TYR A 177 -12.60 3.90 26.44
N PHE A 178 -11.55 4.66 26.77
CA PHE A 178 -11.59 5.68 27.80
C PHE A 178 -12.62 6.76 27.47
N VAL A 179 -12.62 7.27 26.24
CA VAL A 179 -13.56 8.30 25.78
C VAL A 179 -14.99 7.74 25.72
N TRP A 180 -15.16 6.48 25.32
CA TRP A 180 -16.47 5.81 25.33
C TRP A 180 -17.07 5.67 26.74
N LYS A 181 -16.25 5.25 27.72
CA LYS A 181 -16.70 5.14 29.12
C LYS A 181 -16.86 6.48 29.82
N ASN A 182 -16.08 7.48 29.42
CA ASN A 182 -16.03 8.79 30.05
C ASN A 182 -16.40 9.87 29.04
N ASN A 183 -15.44 10.69 28.63
CA ASN A 183 -15.54 11.67 27.55
C ASN A 183 -14.16 12.33 27.34
N TRP A 184 -14.06 13.18 26.30
CA TRP A 184 -12.87 13.96 26.02
C TRP A 184 -12.46 14.93 27.12
N LYS A 185 -13.41 15.57 27.82
CA LYS A 185 -13.11 16.54 28.89
C LYS A 185 -12.32 15.88 30.01
N ILE A 186 -12.74 14.69 30.44
CA ILE A 186 -12.05 13.92 31.48
C ILE A 186 -10.68 13.46 30.97
N PHE A 187 -10.60 12.98 29.73
CA PHE A 187 -9.33 12.58 29.11
C PHE A 187 -8.30 13.72 29.10
N PHE A 188 -8.72 14.94 28.73
CA PHE A 188 -7.82 16.09 28.72
C PHE A 188 -7.36 16.53 30.11
N ASN A 189 -8.09 16.18 31.17
CA ASN A 189 -7.74 16.55 32.55
C ASN A 189 -6.91 15.49 33.30
N GLN A 190 -6.98 14.21 32.91
CA GLN A 190 -6.29 13.12 33.64
C GLN A 190 -4.93 12.75 33.06
N LYS A 191 -4.02 12.20 33.87
CA LYS A 191 -2.78 11.61 33.34
C LYS A 191 -3.11 10.24 32.74
N HIS A 192 -2.41 9.88 31.67
CA HIS A 192 -2.57 8.61 30.97
C HIS A 192 -1.19 7.98 30.77
N GLN A 193 -0.55 7.60 31.88
CA GLN A 193 0.81 7.06 31.85
C GLN A 193 0.80 5.64 31.29
N LEU A 194 1.95 5.16 30.84
CA LEU A 194 2.10 3.79 30.32
C LEU A 194 1.63 2.74 31.34
N ASN A 195 1.87 2.95 32.64
CA ASN A 195 1.41 2.03 33.67
C ASN A 195 -0.13 1.95 33.74
N ASP A 196 -0.83 3.07 33.58
CA ASP A 196 -2.30 3.09 33.59
C ASP A 196 -2.87 2.30 32.40
N VAL A 197 -2.23 2.45 31.23
CA VAL A 197 -2.59 1.71 30.01
C VAL A 197 -2.26 0.22 30.14
N GLU A 198 -1.10 -0.12 30.72
CA GLU A 198 -0.70 -1.51 31.00
C GLU A 198 -1.73 -2.21 31.89
N GLN A 199 -2.10 -1.60 33.02
CA GLN A 199 -3.09 -2.17 33.93
C GLN A 199 -4.46 -2.33 33.27
N TRP A 200 -4.88 -1.34 32.48
CA TRP A 200 -6.11 -1.46 31.72
C TRP A 200 -6.07 -2.63 30.73
N CYS A 201 -4.99 -2.79 29.96
CA CYS A 201 -4.84 -3.91 29.02
C CYS A 201 -4.90 -5.26 29.73
N LEU A 202 -4.19 -5.40 30.86
CA LEU A 202 -4.21 -6.63 31.65
C LEU A 202 -5.61 -6.94 32.21
N SER A 203 -6.35 -5.92 32.66
CA SER A 203 -7.73 -6.08 33.13
C SER A 203 -8.72 -6.52 32.04
N MET A 204 -8.43 -6.16 30.78
CA MET A 204 -9.22 -6.51 29.60
C MET A 204 -8.79 -7.83 28.94
N SER A 205 -7.71 -8.45 29.44
CA SER A 205 -7.09 -9.63 28.80
C SER A 205 -6.86 -9.38 27.30
N ASN A 206 -7.24 -10.30 26.41
CA ASN A 206 -7.09 -10.16 24.96
C ASN A 206 -8.17 -9.28 24.30
N GLU A 207 -9.20 -8.86 25.03
CA GLU A 207 -10.32 -8.11 24.44
C GLU A 207 -9.98 -6.63 24.20
N PHE A 208 -8.89 -6.12 24.77
CA PHE A 208 -8.51 -4.71 24.63
C PHE A 208 -8.32 -4.29 23.17
N LEU A 209 -7.91 -5.21 22.28
CA LEU A 209 -7.71 -4.96 20.84
C LEU A 209 -9.02 -4.81 20.05
N ARG A 210 -10.19 -5.10 20.66
CA ARG A 210 -11.49 -4.92 20.00
C ARG A 210 -11.95 -3.46 19.99
N TRP A 211 -11.39 -2.61 20.84
CA TRP A 211 -11.70 -1.18 20.97
C TRP A 211 -10.96 -0.35 19.91
#